data_AF-A0ABD0MZG9-F1
#
_entry.id   AF-A0ABD0MZG9-F1
#
_cell.length_a   1.000
_cell.length_b   1.000
_cell.length_c   1.000
_cell.angle_alpha   90.00
_cell.angle_beta   90.00
_cell.angle_gamma   90.00
#
_symmetry.space_group_name_H-M   'P 1'
#
loop_
_entity.id
_entity.type
_entity.pdbx_description
1 polymer ?
#
loop_
_entity_poly.entity_id
_entity_poly.type
_entity_poly.pdbx_seq_one_letter_code
_entity_poly.pdbx_strand_id
1 'polypeptide(L)'
;YPLEGGDKLPPLRNPDILVGENDLTALSYLHEPAVLHNLKVRFVESKIIYTYCGIILVAVNPYKQLPLYGDAVIHAYAGQNMGDLDPHIFAVAEEAYKQMA
;
A
#
# COMPACT_ATOMS: atom_id res chain seq x y z
N TYR A 1 13.91 -10.54 -28.61
CA TYR A 1 13.94 -9.67 -27.42
C TYR A 1 15.37 -9.68 -26.89
N PRO A 2 16.10 -8.56 -26.89
CA PRO A 2 17.49 -8.60 -26.46
C PRO A 2 17.55 -8.80 -24.95
N LEU A 3 18.26 -9.84 -24.54
CA LEU A 3 18.61 -10.12 -23.15
C LEU A 3 19.76 -9.19 -22.76
N GLU A 4 19.44 -8.07 -22.10
CA GLU A 4 20.47 -7.19 -21.55
C GLU A 4 21.15 -7.84 -20.34
N GLY A 5 22.47 -8.03 -20.43
CA GLY A 5 23.42 -7.91 -19.31
C GLY A 5 23.65 -9.16 -18.47
N GLY A 6 24.78 -9.83 -18.70
CA GLY A 6 25.27 -11.02 -17.96
C GLY A 6 25.65 -10.82 -16.48
N ASP A 7 25.20 -9.75 -15.82
CA ASP A 7 25.51 -9.42 -14.42
C ASP A 7 24.26 -9.21 -13.53
N LYS A 8 23.03 -9.30 -14.06
CA LYS A 8 21.81 -9.14 -13.25
C LYS A 8 21.29 -10.50 -12.78
N LEU A 9 21.55 -10.81 -11.51
CA LEU A 9 20.92 -11.94 -10.83
C LEU A 9 19.39 -11.75 -10.75
N PRO A 10 18.61 -12.85 -10.75
CA PRO A 10 17.17 -12.75 -10.61
C PRO A 10 16.77 -12.11 -9.26
N PRO A 11 15.71 -11.30 -9.21
CA PRO A 11 15.26 -10.67 -7.97
C PRO A 11 14.88 -11.70 -6.91
N LEU A 12 15.42 -11.55 -5.70
CA LEU A 12 15.10 -12.42 -4.56
C LEU A 12 13.67 -12.20 -4.07
N ARG A 13 13.00 -13.27 -3.68
CA ARG A 13 11.66 -13.20 -3.08
C ARG A 13 11.76 -12.78 -1.62
N ASN A 14 10.90 -11.86 -1.18
CA ASN A 14 10.76 -11.53 0.23
C ASN A 14 10.21 -12.74 1.02
N PRO A 15 10.62 -12.92 2.30
CA PRO A 15 10.02 -13.90 3.19
C PRO A 15 8.49 -13.73 3.29
N ASP A 16 7.75 -14.83 3.40
CA ASP A 16 6.27 -14.80 3.42
C ASP A 16 5.70 -13.96 4.57
N ILE A 17 6.43 -13.80 5.68
CA ILE A 17 6.02 -12.96 6.83
C ILE A 17 5.92 -11.47 6.48
N LEU A 18 6.64 -10.99 5.45
CA LEU A 18 6.63 -9.60 5.00
C LEU A 18 5.64 -9.36 3.83
N VAL A 19 4.94 -10.41 3.39
CA VAL A 19 3.98 -10.29 2.30
C VAL A 19 2.64 -9.83 2.86
N GLY A 20 2.06 -8.80 2.23
CA GLY A 20 0.78 -8.24 2.64
C GLY A 20 0.88 -7.05 3.58
N GLU A 21 2.09 -6.57 3.90
CA GLU A 21 2.33 -5.37 4.72
C GLU A 21 1.57 -4.12 4.24
N ASN A 22 1.23 -3.24 5.19
CA ASN A 22 0.50 -2.01 4.91
C ASN A 22 1.34 -0.95 4.18
N ASP A 23 2.66 -1.00 4.34
CA ASP A 23 3.62 -0.16 3.62
C ASP A 23 4.64 -1.01 2.87
N LEU A 24 4.80 -0.76 1.58
CA LEU A 24 5.77 -1.43 0.72
C LEU A 24 7.22 -1.13 1.14
N THR A 25 7.48 -0.08 1.92
CA THR A 25 8.82 0.20 2.45
C THR A 25 9.28 -0.81 3.49
N ALA A 26 8.37 -1.61 4.07
CA ALA A 26 8.69 -2.68 5.01
C ALA A 26 9.33 -3.93 4.33
N LEU A 27 9.31 -4.01 3.00
CA LEU A 27 9.89 -5.13 2.25
C LEU A 27 11.43 -5.10 2.33
N SER A 28 12.05 -6.23 2.62
CA SER A 28 13.52 -6.35 2.63
C SER A 28 14.15 -6.18 1.25
N TYR A 29 13.50 -6.72 0.22
CA TYR A 29 13.90 -6.60 -1.17
C TYR A 29 12.84 -5.80 -1.93
N LEU A 30 13.18 -4.56 -2.27
CA LEU A 30 12.29 -3.66 -3.01
C LEU A 30 12.63 -3.65 -4.50
N HIS A 31 11.83 -4.36 -5.29
CA HIS A 31 11.92 -4.45 -6.75
C HIS A 31 10.53 -4.72 -7.35
N GLU A 32 10.42 -4.60 -8.67
CA GLU A 32 9.13 -4.70 -9.37
C GLU A 32 8.36 -5.99 -9.06
N PRO A 33 8.95 -7.21 -9.08
CA PRO A 33 8.24 -8.42 -8.68
C PRO A 33 7.72 -8.41 -7.24
N ALA A 34 8.47 -7.84 -6.29
CA ALA A 34 8.06 -7.77 -4.89
C ALA A 34 6.84 -6.84 -4.71
N VAL A 35 6.88 -5.66 -5.33
CA VAL A 35 5.77 -4.70 -5.31
C VAL A 35 4.52 -5.31 -5.95
N LEU A 36 4.66 -5.91 -7.14
CA LEU A 36 3.55 -6.55 -7.84
C LEU A 36 2.94 -7.69 -7.01
N HIS A 37 3.78 -8.53 -6.40
CA HIS A 37 3.31 -9.65 -5.60
C HIS A 37 2.55 -9.16 -4.35
N ASN A 38 3.10 -8.19 -3.62
CA ASN A 38 2.47 -7.66 -2.42
C ASN A 38 1.11 -7.00 -2.74
N LEU A 39 1.06 -6.14 -3.77
CA LEU A 39 -0.20 -5.52 -4.21
C LEU A 39 -1.22 -6.55 -4.68
N LYS A 40 -0.79 -7.58 -5.40
CA LYS A 40 -1.67 -8.68 -5.84
C LYS A 40 -2.28 -9.41 -4.65
N VAL A 41 -1.48 -9.80 -3.65
CA VAL A 41 -1.97 -10.49 -2.46
C VAL A 41 -2.97 -9.61 -1.70
N ARG A 42 -2.62 -8.35 -1.43
CA ARG A 42 -3.52 -7.39 -0.74
C ARG A 42 -4.85 -7.19 -1.48
N PHE A 43 -4.80 -7.01 -2.79
CA PHE A 43 -5.99 -6.75 -3.60
C PHE A 43 -6.85 -8.00 -3.85
N VAL A 44 -6.23 -9.09 -4.29
CA VAL A 44 -6.95 -10.30 -4.74
C VAL A 44 -7.42 -11.12 -3.55
N GLU A 45 -6.55 -11.31 -2.55
CA GLU A 45 -6.81 -12.21 -1.42
C GLU A 45 -7.50 -11.45 -0.29
N SER A 46 -6.94 -10.32 0.14
CA SER A 46 -7.45 -9.54 1.28
C SER A 46 -8.52 -8.50 0.93
N LYS A 47 -8.77 -8.24 -0.37
CA LYS A 47 -9.70 -7.20 -0.86
C LYS A 47 -9.37 -5.78 -0.39
N ILE A 48 -8.11 -5.53 -0.06
CA ILE A 48 -7.61 -4.21 0.36
C ILE A 48 -7.12 -3.45 -0.88
N ILE A 49 -7.60 -2.22 -1.05
CA ILE A 49 -7.34 -1.39 -2.23
C ILE A 49 -6.30 -0.29 -2.02
N TYR A 50 -5.97 -0.03 -0.75
CA TYR A 50 -5.04 1.01 -0.34
C TYR A 50 -3.81 0.39 0.29
N THR A 51 -2.64 0.86 -0.15
CA THR A 51 -1.34 0.43 0.38
C THR A 51 -0.41 1.62 0.38
N TYR A 52 0.31 1.85 1.48
CA TYR A 52 1.35 2.87 1.51
C TYR A 52 2.58 2.42 0.72
N CYS A 53 3.28 3.41 0.18
CA CYS A 53 4.61 3.29 -0.37
C CYS A 53 5.40 4.49 0.17
N GLY A 54 5.74 4.43 1.45
CA GLY A 54 6.26 5.56 2.21
C GLY A 54 5.27 6.72 2.19
N ILE A 55 5.68 7.85 1.61
CA ILE A 55 4.86 9.06 1.51
C ILE A 55 3.75 8.98 0.46
N ILE A 56 3.77 7.98 -0.42
CA ILE A 56 2.80 7.83 -1.51
C ILE A 56 1.71 6.84 -1.08
N LEU A 57 0.46 7.13 -1.43
CA LEU A 57 -0.65 6.18 -1.32
C LEU A 57 -0.92 5.53 -2.68
N VAL A 58 -0.84 4.19 -2.74
CA VAL A 58 -1.27 3.40 -3.90
C VAL A 58 -2.74 3.04 -3.73
N ALA A 59 -3.56 3.37 -4.74
CA ALA A 59 -4.98 3.06 -4.79
C ALA A 59 -5.30 2.18 -6.01
N VAL A 60 -5.78 0.96 -5.78
CA VAL A 60 -6.13 0.00 -6.85
C VAL A 60 -7.65 -0.01 -7.06
N ASN A 61 -8.11 0.26 -8.28
CA ASN A 61 -9.54 0.34 -8.59
C ASN A 61 -10.23 -1.03 -8.39
N PRO A 62 -11.20 -1.15 -7.45
CA PRO A 62 -11.90 -2.40 -7.20
C PRO A 62 -13.03 -2.70 -8.19
N TYR A 63 -13.48 -1.72 -9.00
CA TYR A 63 -14.67 -1.80 -9.85
C TYR A 63 -15.94 -2.28 -9.13
N LYS A 64 -16.00 -2.10 -7.81
CA LYS A 64 -17.14 -2.39 -6.95
C LYS A 64 -17.23 -1.36 -5.84
N GLN A 65 -18.44 -1.13 -5.34
CA GLN A 65 -18.65 -0.32 -4.16
C GLN A 65 -18.11 -1.06 -2.93
N LEU A 66 -17.43 -0.33 -2.04
CA LEU A 66 -16.87 -0.85 -0.80
C LEU A 66 -17.45 -0.07 0.38
N PRO A 67 -17.78 -0.73 1.51
CA PRO A 67 -18.33 -0.08 2.70
C PRO A 67 -17.23 0.61 3.54
N LEU A 68 -16.32 1.33 2.89
CA LEU A 68 -15.13 1.97 3.51
C LEU A 68 -15.26 3.50 3.61
N TYR A 69 -16.33 4.08 3.05
CA TYR A 69 -16.48 5.54 2.93
C TYR A 69 -17.64 6.12 3.76
N GLY A 70 -18.14 5.37 4.74
CA GLY A 70 -19.20 5.85 5.63
C GLY A 70 -18.68 6.84 6.68
N ASP A 71 -19.59 7.61 7.28
CA ASP A 71 -19.26 8.64 8.28
C ASP A 71 -18.44 8.09 9.44
N ALA A 72 -18.77 6.88 9.92
CA ALA A 72 -18.03 6.23 11.00
C ALA A 72 -16.53 6.05 10.67
N VAL A 73 -16.19 5.77 9.39
CA VAL A 73 -14.80 5.64 8.96
C VAL A 73 -14.13 7.00 8.92
N ILE A 74 -14.80 8.04 8.40
CA ILE A 74 -14.27 9.40 8.40
C ILE A 74 -13.88 9.84 9.82
N HIS A 75 -14.78 9.64 10.78
CA HIS A 75 -14.55 10.01 12.17
C HIS A 75 -13.45 9.17 12.83
N ALA A 76 -13.25 7.92 12.39
CA ALA A 76 -12.15 7.10 12.88
C ALA A 76 -10.77 7.64 12.46
N TYR A 77 -10.65 8.21 11.24
CA TYR A 77 -9.39 8.80 10.77
C TYR A 77 -9.15 10.22 11.29
N ALA A 78 -10.20 10.96 11.65
CA ALA A 78 -10.07 12.31 12.19
C ALA A 78 -9.16 12.34 13.43
N GLY A 79 -8.17 13.23 13.45
CA GLY A 79 -7.19 13.37 14.52
C GLY A 79 -6.10 12.30 14.58
N GLN A 80 -6.16 11.22 13.78
CA GLN A 80 -5.15 10.16 13.79
C GLN A 80 -3.92 10.52 12.94
N ASN A 81 -2.73 10.04 13.30
CA ASN A 81 -1.54 10.31 12.48
C ASN A 81 -1.43 9.30 11.33
N MET A 82 -0.72 9.69 10.28
CA MET A 82 -0.42 8.79 9.18
C MET A 82 0.38 7.57 9.67
N GLY A 83 -0.12 6.37 9.40
CA GLY A 83 0.49 5.10 9.81
C GLY A 83 -0.07 4.48 11.11
N ASP A 84 -0.81 5.24 11.92
CA ASP A 84 -1.49 4.70 13.12
C ASP A 84 -2.68 3.79 12.74
N LEU A 85 -3.32 4.11 11.60
CA LEU A 85 -4.40 3.34 11.01
C LEU A 85 -3.99 2.76 9.65
N ASP A 86 -4.80 1.81 9.18
CA ASP A 86 -4.64 1.20 7.87
C ASP A 86 -4.56 2.25 6.74
N PRO A 87 -3.90 1.92 5.62
CA PRO A 87 -3.83 2.82 4.48
C PRO A 87 -5.23 3.20 3.98
N HIS A 88 -5.51 4.49 3.90
CA HIS A 88 -6.77 5.01 3.39
C HIS A 88 -6.63 6.42 2.85
N ILE A 89 -7.49 6.80 1.90
CA ILE A 89 -7.49 8.16 1.35
C ILE A 89 -7.83 9.22 2.42
N PHE A 90 -8.62 8.85 3.43
CA PHE A 90 -8.93 9.73 4.56
C PHE A 90 -7.72 10.00 5.45
N ALA A 91 -6.77 9.06 5.57
CA ALA A 91 -5.52 9.32 6.29
C ALA A 91 -4.70 10.41 5.58
N VAL A 92 -4.66 10.39 4.24
CA VAL A 92 -3.97 11.43 3.45
C VAL A 92 -4.66 12.78 3.58
N ALA A 93 -6.00 12.80 3.58
CA ALA A 93 -6.77 14.01 3.77
C ALA A 93 -6.57 14.61 5.17
N GLU A 94 -6.59 13.79 6.22
CA GLU A 94 -6.33 14.20 7.60
C GLU A 94 -4.91 14.75 7.77
N GLU A 95 -3.91 14.07 7.21
CA GLU A 95 -2.51 14.52 7.26
C GLU A 95 -2.35 15.90 6.60
N ALA A 96 -2.97 16.10 5.42
CA ALA A 96 -2.97 17.40 4.75
C ALA A 96 -3.68 18.49 5.58
N TYR A 97 -4.78 18.14 6.25
CA TYR A 97 -5.52 19.07 7.12
C TYR A 97 -4.70 19.48 8.34
N LYS A 98 -4.00 18.53 8.99
CA LYS A 98 -3.11 18.79 10.11
C LYS A 98 -1.94 19.69 9.73
N GLN A 99 -1.34 19.49 8.55
CA GLN A 99 -0.21 20.30 8.08
C GLN A 99 -0.60 21.72 7.66
N MET A 100 -1.89 21.98 7.43
CA MET A 100 -2.38 23.32 7.06
C MET A 100 -2.57 24.25 8.27
N ALA A 101 -2.80 23.68 9.47
CA ALA A 101 -3.06 24.42 10.71
C ALA A 101 -1.77 24.81 11.43
#